data_AF-A0A7H4M8T9-F1
#
_entry.id   AF-A0A7H4M8T9-F1
#
_cell.length_a   1.000
_cell.length_b   1.000
_cell.length_c   1.000
_cell.angle_alpha   90.00
_cell.angle_beta   90.00
_cell.angle_gamma   90.00
#
_symmetry.space_group_name_H-M   'P 1'
#
loop_
_entity.id
_entity.type
_entity.pdbx_description
1 polymer ?
#
loop_
_entity_poly.entity_id
_entity_poly.type
_entity_poly.pdbx_seq_one_letter_code
_entity_poly.pdbx_strand_id
1 'polypeptide(L)'
;MSKVRIAIIGNGMVGHRFIEELLDKAPAGQFDITVFCEEPRIAYDRVHLSSYFSHHTAEELSLVREGFYEKHGVKVLVGETGDHY
;
A
#
# COMPACT_ATOMS: atom_id res chain seq x y z
N MET A 1 22.54 -11.26 6.10
CA MET A 1 22.07 -10.19 6.99
C MET A 1 20.61 -10.44 7.34
N SER A 2 20.19 -10.16 8.57
CA SER A 2 18.76 -10.18 8.94
C SER A 2 18.05 -8.99 8.32
N LYS A 3 16.83 -9.19 7.80
CA LYS A 3 15.98 -8.11 7.31
C LYS A 3 15.34 -7.37 8.48
N VAL A 4 15.16 -6.06 8.35
CA VAL A 4 14.34 -5.29 9.28
C VAL A 4 12.88 -5.51 8.94
N ARG A 5 12.08 -5.94 9.92
CA ARG A 5 10.64 -6.15 9.76
C ARG A 5 9.89 -4.86 10.01
N ILE A 6 8.99 -4.50 9.11
CA ILE A 6 8.18 -3.28 9.20
C ILE A 6 6.71 -3.67 9.04
N ALA A 7 5.93 -3.40 10.08
CA ALA A 7 4.47 -3.45 10.02
C ALA A 7 3.94 -2.04 9.76
N ILE A 8 3.06 -1.90 8.77
CA ILE A 8 2.41 -0.64 8.42
C ILE A 8 0.91 -0.82 8.65
N ILE A 9 0.33 0.03 9.51
CA ILE A 9 -1.10 0.01 9.79
C ILE A 9 -1.79 1.08 8.95
N GLY A 10 -2.60 0.65 8.00
CA GLY A 10 -3.31 1.48 7.03
C GLY A 10 -2.63 1.52 5.66
N ASN A 11 -3.38 1.19 4.60
CA ASN A 11 -2.96 1.34 3.21
C ASN A 11 -3.67 2.51 2.50
N GLY A 12 -3.71 3.68 3.15
CA GLY A 12 -4.15 4.92 2.52
C GLY A 12 -3.05 5.58 1.68
N MET A 13 -3.34 6.77 1.14
CA MET A 13 -2.41 7.54 0.29
C MET A 13 -1.04 7.75 0.94
N VAL A 14 -1.01 8.08 2.24
CA VAL A 14 0.23 8.30 3.01
C VAL A 14 0.99 7.00 3.22
N GLY A 15 0.30 5.90 3.58
CA GLY A 15 0.91 4.60 3.80
C GLY A 15 1.56 4.06 2.52
N HIS A 16 0.88 4.18 1.38
CA HIS A 16 1.44 3.83 0.09
C HIS A 16 2.67 4.69 -0.24
N ARG A 17 2.57 6.03 -0.10
CA ARG A 17 3.68 6.93 -0.41
C ARG A 17 4.92 6.65 0.44
N PHE A 18 4.73 6.34 1.71
CA PHE A 18 5.83 5.95 2.60
C PHE A 18 6.56 4.70 2.09
N ILE A 19 5.82 3.69 1.62
CA ILE A 19 6.40 2.45 1.07
C ILE A 19 7.21 2.73 -0.19
N GLU A 20 6.68 3.55 -1.10
CA GLU A 20 7.42 3.97 -2.32
C GLU A 20 8.77 4.60 -1.94
N GLU A 21 8.73 5.63 -1.09
CA GLU A 21 9.93 6.36 -0.67
C GLU A 21 10.94 5.47 0.07
N LEU A 22 10.46 4.54 0.89
CA LEU A 22 11.30 3.60 1.63
C LEU A 22 12.04 2.65 0.67
N LEU A 23 11.33 2.10 -0.31
CA LEU A 23 11.89 1.16 -1.29
C LEU A 23 12.82 1.85 -2.29
N ASP A 24 12.54 3.10 -2.65
CA ASP A 24 13.39 3.88 -3.56
C ASP A 24 14.72 4.29 -2.91
N LYS A 25 14.72 4.56 -1.60
CA LYS A 25 15.91 5.08 -0.88
C LYS A 25 16.79 3.98 -0.29
N ALA A 26 16.26 2.78 -0.10
CA ALA A 26 16.97 1.71 0.58
C ALA A 26 17.54 0.66 -0.37
N PRO A 27 18.68 0.03 -0.02
CA PRO A 27 19.16 -1.14 -0.74
C PRO A 27 18.12 -2.26 -0.79
N ALA A 28 18.03 -2.92 -1.96
CA ALA A 28 17.12 -4.04 -2.16
C ALA A 28 17.35 -5.15 -1.12
N GLY A 29 16.25 -5.70 -0.61
CA GLY A 29 16.29 -6.84 0.33
C GLY A 29 16.61 -6.49 1.77
N GLN A 30 16.69 -5.21 2.15
CA GLN A 30 16.91 -4.78 3.54
C GLN A 30 15.66 -4.95 4.43
N PHE A 31 14.46 -4.86 3.84
CA PHE A 31 13.20 -4.85 4.57
C PHE A 31 12.32 -6.06 4.26
N ASP A 32 11.51 -6.41 5.26
CA ASP A 32 10.39 -7.34 5.18
C ASP A 32 9.13 -6.58 5.62
N ILE A 33 8.29 -6.18 4.66
CA ILE A 33 7.22 -5.20 4.85
C ILE A 33 5.87 -5.93 4.81
N THR A 34 5.08 -5.76 5.87
CA THR A 34 3.67 -6.18 5.92
C THR A 34 2.79 -4.97 6.17
N VAL A 35 1.75 -4.81 5.36
CA VAL A 35 0.76 -3.73 5.44
C VAL A 35 -0.58 -4.32 5.83
N PHE A 36 -1.19 -3.79 6.87
CA PHE A 36 -2.56 -4.11 7.28
C PHE A 36 -3.48 -3.02 6.78
N CYS A 37 -4.54 -3.41 6.09
CA CYS A 37 -5.53 -2.48 5.59
C CYS A 37 -6.91 -3.00 5.99
N GLU A 38 -7.59 -2.27 6.87
CA GLU A 38 -8.98 -2.60 7.24
C GLU A 38 -9.91 -2.53 6.02
N GLU A 39 -9.60 -1.66 5.06
CA GLU A 39 -10.40 -1.53 3.86
C GLU A 39 -10.18 -2.71 2.89
N PRO A 40 -11.23 -3.11 2.16
CA PRO A 40 -11.16 -4.20 1.19
C PRO A 40 -10.40 -3.83 -0.09
N ARG A 41 -9.72 -2.67 -0.11
CA ARG A 41 -9.05 -2.09 -1.28
C ARG A 41 -7.69 -1.53 -0.88
N ILE A 42 -6.75 -1.61 -1.81
CA ILE A 42 -5.44 -0.96 -1.72
C ILE A 42 -5.56 0.55 -1.93
N ALA A 43 -4.49 1.30 -1.64
CA ALA A 43 -4.48 2.76 -1.67
C ALA A 43 -5.04 3.35 -2.97
N TYR A 44 -5.98 4.29 -2.82
CA TYR A 44 -6.64 4.99 -3.91
C TYR A 44 -6.79 6.48 -3.58
N ASP A 45 -7.00 7.31 -4.60
CA ASP A 45 -7.18 8.74 -4.49
C ASP A 45 -8.54 9.07 -3.88
N ARG A 46 -8.54 9.29 -2.56
CA ARG A 46 -9.74 9.70 -1.83
C ARG A 46 -10.07 11.17 -2.00
N VAL A 47 -9.10 11.99 -2.40
CA VAL A 47 -9.31 13.42 -2.62
C VAL A 47 -10.21 13.62 -3.83
N HIS A 48 -10.00 12.83 -4.88
CA HIS A 48 -10.79 12.88 -6.11
C HIS A 48 -11.93 11.85 -6.15
N LEU A 49 -12.39 11.31 -5.01
CA LEU A 49 -13.44 10.29 -5.00
C LEU A 49 -14.74 10.73 -5.70
N SER A 50 -15.04 12.03 -5.74
CA SER A 50 -16.19 12.59 -6.46
C SER A 50 -16.11 12.40 -7.99
N SER A 51 -14.91 12.23 -8.57
CA SER A 51 -14.74 11.98 -10.01
C SER A 51 -15.32 10.63 -10.43
N TYR A 52 -15.35 9.65 -9.53
CA TYR A 52 -15.95 8.33 -9.75
C TYR A 52 -17.39 8.41 -10.25
N PHE A 53 -18.19 9.33 -9.68
CA PHE A 53 -19.58 9.52 -10.07
C PHE A 53 -19.75 10.20 -11.44
N SER A 54 -18.66 10.75 -11.99
CA SER A 54 -18.62 11.49 -13.25
C SER A 54 -17.99 10.67 -14.39
N HIS A 55 -18.27 9.36 -14.45
CA HIS A 55 -17.80 8.39 -15.46
C HIS A 55 -16.38 7.82 -15.29
N HIS A 56 -15.77 7.93 -14.10
CA HIS A 56 -14.46 7.32 -13.85
C HIS A 56 -14.61 5.91 -13.27
N THR A 57 -13.63 5.04 -13.51
CA THR A 57 -13.62 3.68 -12.96
C THR A 57 -12.91 3.62 -11.61
N ALA A 58 -13.05 2.51 -10.88
CA ALA A 58 -12.39 2.35 -9.58
C ALA A 58 -10.87 2.20 -9.77
N GLU A 59 -10.47 1.62 -10.90
CA GLU A 59 -9.09 1.42 -11.31
C GLU A 59 -8.37 2.75 -11.55
N GLU A 60 -9.06 3.75 -12.10
CA GLU A 60 -8.51 5.10 -12.33
C GLU A 60 -8.21 5.85 -11.03
N LEU A 61 -8.84 5.46 -9.93
CA LEU A 61 -8.53 6.01 -8.60
C LEU A 61 -7.36 5.29 -7.92
N SER A 62 -6.89 4.15 -8.41
CA SER A 62 -5.78 3.43 -7.78
C SER A 62 -4.51 4.28 -7.78
N LEU A 63 -3.93 4.46 -6.60
CA LEU A 63 -2.60 5.08 -6.47
C LEU A 63 -1.48 4.05 -6.64
N VAL A 64 -1.81 2.78 -6.42
CA VAL A 64 -0.87 1.68 -6.55
C VAL A 64 -0.82 1.24 -8.01
N ARG A 65 0.36 1.35 -8.62
CA ARG A 65 0.60 0.76 -9.94
C ARG A 65 0.39 -0.76 -9.88
N GLU A 66 -0.18 -1.32 -10.94
CA GLU A 66 -0.40 -2.76 -11.06
C GLU A 66 0.90 -3.54 -10.80
N GLY A 67 0.83 -4.54 -9.91
CA GLY A 67 1.96 -5.40 -9.57
C GLY A 67 3.05 -4.74 -8.70
N PHE A 68 2.87 -3.50 -8.23
CA PHE A 68 3.91 -2.78 -7.49
C PHE A 68 4.30 -3.51 -6.20
N TYR A 69 3.34 -3.96 -5.40
CA TYR A 69 3.62 -4.61 -4.13
C TYR A 69 4.25 -5.99 -4.32
N GLU A 70 3.74 -6.76 -5.27
CA GLU A 70 4.25 -8.08 -5.64
C GLU A 70 5.69 -7.98 -6.12
N LYS A 71 5.99 -7.02 -7.00
CA LYS A 71 7.34 -6.78 -7.53
C LYS A 71 8.36 -6.47 -6.43
N HIS A 72 7.95 -5.77 -5.38
CA HIS A 72 8.83 -5.37 -4.28
C HIS A 72 8.76 -6.30 -3.06
N GLY A 73 7.97 -7.38 -3.14
CA GLY A 73 7.80 -8.32 -2.02
C GLY A 73 7.12 -7.70 -0.80
N VAL A 74 6.27 -6.69 -1.01
CA VAL A 74 5.45 -6.08 0.06
C VAL A 74 4.20 -6.92 0.22
N LYS A 75 3.97 -7.43 1.43
CA LYS A 75 2.76 -8.19 1.76
C LYS A 75 1.66 -7.21 2.18
N VAL A 76 0.53 -7.20 1.48
CA VAL A 76 -0.64 -6.40 1.86
C VAL A 76 -1.78 -7.31 2.26
N LEU A 77 -2.31 -7.08 3.45
CA LEU A 77 -3.42 -7.80 4.07
C LEU A 77 -4.63 -6.86 4.06
N VAL A 78 -5.51 -7.01 3.08
CA VAL A 78 -6.75 -6.24 2.93
C VAL A 78 -7.90 -6.87 3.74
N GLY A 79 -8.78 -6.04 4.28
CA GLY A 79 -9.84 -6.48 5.19
C GLY A 79 -9.36 -6.92 6.58
N GLU A 80 -8.09 -6.69 6.91
CA GLU A 80 -7.44 -7.17 8.13
C GLU A 80 -7.04 -5.99 9.02
N THR A 81 -7.38 -6.06 10.31
CA THR A 81 -6.94 -5.08 11.31
C THR A 81 -5.58 -5.46 11.89
N GLY A 82 -4.84 -4.46 12.38
CA GLY A 82 -3.50 -4.66 12.97
C GLY A 82 -3.50 -5.22 14.39
N ASP A 83 -4.64 -5.68 14.90
CA ASP A 83 -4.85 -5.93 16.34
C ASP A 83 -4.13 -7.18 16.88
N HIS A 84 -3.53 -7.99 15.99
CA HIS A 84 -2.93 -9.28 16.29
C HIS A 84 -1.42 -9.37 15.99
N TYR A 85 -0.74 -8.24 15.73
CA TYR A 85 0.66 -8.19 15.31
C TYR A 85 1.61 -7.49 16.28
#